data_AF-A0A2H0VAU6-F1
#
_entry.id   AF-A0A2H0VAU6-F1
#
_cell.length_a   1.000
_cell.length_b   1.000
_cell.length_c   1.000
_cell.angle_alpha   90.00
_cell.angle_beta   90.00
_cell.angle_gamma   90.00
#
_symmetry.space_group_name_H-M   'P 1'
#
loop_
_entity.id
_entity.type
_entity.pdbx_description
1 polymer ?
#
loop_
_entity_poly.entity_id
_entity_poly.type
_entity_poly.pdbx_seq_one_letter_code
_entity_poly.pdbx_strand_id
1 'polypeptide(L)'
;MIKNLEQKPEQKKTDKSKNFALYGLLMELGIEFAVMIGFPLYLFIKLGQWADKKQDSGYFVLIGILLALTLSSYMIYKRVKTVKHILK
;
A
#
# COMPACT_ATOMS: atom_id res chain seq x y z
N MET A 1 -24.30 29.43 50.48
CA MET A 1 -23.09 30.02 49.87
C MET A 1 -22.71 29.22 48.64
N ILE A 2 -22.32 29.94 47.61
CA ILE A 2 -22.11 29.57 46.21
C ILE A 2 -20.78 28.81 46.05
N LYS A 3 -20.78 27.65 45.37
CA LYS A 3 -19.98 27.37 44.15
C LYS A 3 -20.15 25.92 43.68
N ASN A 4 -21.06 25.77 42.72
CA ASN A 4 -20.91 24.84 41.61
C ASN A 4 -19.85 25.42 40.64
N LEU A 5 -19.34 24.58 39.72
CA LEU A 5 -18.31 24.85 38.69
C LEU A 5 -16.89 24.72 39.28
N GLU A 6 -16.08 23.72 38.94
CA GLU A 6 -15.70 23.32 37.58
C GLU A 6 -15.37 21.82 37.51
N GLN A 7 -16.25 21.02 36.89
CA GLN A 7 -15.81 19.75 36.28
C GLN A 7 -15.30 20.07 34.87
N LYS A 8 -13.97 20.14 34.73
CA LYS A 8 -13.26 20.35 33.46
C LYS A 8 -13.40 19.08 32.59
N PRO A 9 -13.93 19.15 31.36
CA PRO A 9 -14.09 17.97 30.50
C PRO A 9 -12.77 17.70 29.77
N GLU A 10 -11.83 16.98 30.40
CA GLU A 10 -10.48 16.82 29.85
C GLU A 10 -10.10 15.39 29.44
N GLN A 11 -11.05 14.54 29.05
CA GLN A 11 -10.72 13.19 28.54
C GLN A 11 -11.60 12.70 27.39
N LYS A 12 -11.75 13.50 26.33
CA LYS A 12 -12.41 13.03 25.08
C LYS A 12 -11.74 13.50 23.78
N LYS A 13 -10.44 13.80 23.82
CA LYS A 13 -9.65 14.18 22.63
C LYS A 13 -8.66 13.10 22.15
N THR A 14 -8.36 12.10 22.98
CA THR A 14 -7.31 11.11 22.70
C THR A 14 -7.76 9.98 21.79
N ASP A 15 -9.06 9.70 21.71
CA ASP A 15 -9.59 8.58 20.90
C ASP A 15 -9.77 8.98 19.42
N LYS A 16 -10.28 10.19 19.17
CA LYS A 16 -10.55 10.68 17.81
C LYS A 16 -9.26 10.90 16.99
N SER A 17 -8.17 11.33 17.62
CA SER A 17 -6.89 11.56 16.90
C SER A 17 -6.15 10.25 16.57
N LYS A 18 -6.23 9.24 17.44
CA LYS A 18 -5.64 7.91 17.16
C LYS A 18 -6.32 7.24 15.97
N ASN A 19 -7.64 7.31 15.90
CA ASN A 19 -8.38 6.79 14.75
C ASN A 19 -7.99 7.52 13.46
N PHE A 20 -7.85 8.85 13.48
CA PHE A 20 -7.43 9.63 12.32
C PHE A 20 -5.99 9.30 11.87
N ALA A 21 -5.07 9.13 12.81
CA ALA A 21 -3.70 8.72 12.52
C ALA A 21 -3.63 7.31 11.92
N LEU A 22 -4.45 6.38 12.42
CA LEU A 22 -4.52 5.00 11.95
C LEU A 22 -5.11 4.92 10.53
N TYR A 23 -6.14 5.73 10.24
CA TYR A 23 -6.67 5.88 8.88
C TYR A 23 -5.63 6.43 7.89
N GLY A 24 -4.86 7.45 8.30
CA GLY A 24 -3.78 7.99 7.47
C GLY A 24 -2.72 6.95 7.14
N LEU A 25 -2.31 6.16 8.13
CA LEU A 25 -1.30 5.10 7.98
C LEU A 25 -1.81 3.97 7.06
N LEU A 26 -3.07 3.56 7.21
CA LEU A 26 -3.69 2.57 6.31
C LEU A 26 -3.79 3.06 4.87
N MET A 27 -4.11 4.35 4.68
CA MET A 27 -4.20 4.94 3.35
C MET A 27 -2.83 5.00 2.68
N GLU A 28 -1.79 5.42 3.42
CA GLU A 28 -0.42 5.45 2.93
C GLU A 28 0.08 4.06 2.54
N LEU A 29 -0.14 3.04 3.39
CA LEU A 29 0.16 1.66 3.05
C LEU A 29 -0.60 1.18 1.82
N GLY A 30 -1.90 1.48 1.74
CA GLY A 30 -2.74 1.11 0.60
C GLY A 30 -2.22 1.68 -0.72
N ILE A 31 -1.86 2.96 -0.73
CA ILE A 31 -1.26 3.63 -1.89
C ILE A 31 0.09 3.00 -2.24
N GLU A 32 0.94 2.76 -1.25
CA GLU A 32 2.25 2.14 -1.46
C GLU A 32 2.12 0.75 -2.09
N PHE A 33 1.23 -0.10 -1.58
CA PHE A 33 0.96 -1.41 -2.17
C PHE A 33 0.33 -1.32 -3.56
N ALA A 34 -0.58 -0.38 -3.78
CA ALA A 34 -1.18 -0.15 -5.09
C ALA A 34 -0.12 0.24 -6.13
N VAL A 35 0.86 1.06 -5.76
CA VAL A 35 2.00 1.40 -6.63
C VAL A 35 2.91 0.20 -6.83
N MET A 36 3.26 -0.55 -5.77
CA MET A 36 4.14 -1.73 -5.87
C MET A 36 3.56 -2.87 -6.72
N ILE A 37 2.24 -2.97 -6.83
CA ILE A 37 1.56 -3.98 -7.65
C ILE A 37 1.19 -3.42 -9.02
N GLY A 38 0.55 -2.25 -9.04
CA GLY A 38 0.02 -1.63 -10.25
C GLY A 38 1.11 -1.19 -11.21
N PHE A 39 2.21 -0.62 -10.70
CA PHE A 39 3.29 -0.13 -11.56
C PHE A 39 4.00 -1.27 -12.32
N PRO A 40 4.48 -2.36 -11.66
CA PRO A 40 5.07 -3.49 -12.39
C PRO A 40 4.11 -4.15 -13.36
N LEU A 41 2.86 -4.39 -12.95
CA LEU A 41 1.86 -5.00 -13.84
C LEU A 41 1.67 -4.16 -15.10
N TYR A 42 1.40 -2.86 -14.94
CA TYR A 42 1.23 -1.96 -16.08
C TYR A 42 2.46 -1.95 -16.99
N LEU A 43 3.65 -1.79 -16.39
CA LEU A 43 4.91 -1.71 -17.14
C LEU A 43 5.19 -2.99 -17.94
N PHE A 44 5.16 -4.16 -17.30
CA PHE A 44 5.49 -5.42 -17.97
C PHE A 44 4.41 -5.89 -18.94
N ILE A 45 3.13 -5.61 -18.68
CA ILE A 45 2.08 -5.89 -19.68
C ILE A 45 2.30 -5.02 -20.92
N LYS A 46 2.60 -3.72 -20.75
CA LYS A 46 2.88 -2.83 -21.88
C LYS A 46 4.11 -3.26 -22.67
N LEU A 47 5.18 -3.66 -21.98
CA LEU A 47 6.38 -4.20 -22.62
C LEU A 47 6.10 -5.52 -23.35
N GLY A 48 5.32 -6.42 -22.73
CA GLY A 48 4.89 -7.66 -23.34
C GLY A 48 4.06 -7.43 -24.60
N GLN A 49 3.08 -6.52 -24.55
CA GLN A 49 2.27 -6.12 -25.71
C GLN A 49 3.12 -5.55 -26.84
N TRP A 50 4.14 -4.77 -26.50
CA TRP A 50 5.06 -4.21 -27.50
C TRP A 50 5.94 -5.29 -28.15
N ALA A 51 6.39 -6.28 -27.38
CA ALA A 51 7.15 -7.42 -27.90
C ALA A 51 6.28 -8.38 -28.73
N ASP A 52 5.07 -8.67 -28.27
CA ASP A 52 4.09 -9.51 -28.96
C ASP A 52 3.75 -8.93 -30.35
N LYS A 53 3.58 -7.61 -30.46
CA LYS A 53 3.39 -6.92 -31.74
C LYS A 53 4.51 -7.14 -32.76
N LYS A 54 5.73 -7.46 -32.32
CA LYS A 54 6.87 -7.70 -33.22
C LYS A 54 6.97 -9.14 -33.71
N GLN A 55 6.42 -10.09 -32.97
CA GLN A 55 6.56 -11.52 -33.26
C GLN A 55 5.23 -12.21 -33.59
N ASP A 56 4.13 -11.45 -33.65
CA ASP A 56 2.75 -11.94 -33.86
C ASP A 56 2.40 -13.12 -32.93
N SER A 57 2.92 -13.05 -31.69
CA SER A 57 2.72 -14.04 -30.64
C SER A 57 1.91 -13.41 -29.50
N GLY A 58 1.31 -14.22 -28.62
CA GLY A 58 0.66 -13.75 -27.38
C GLY A 58 1.43 -14.12 -26.11
N TYR A 59 2.64 -14.68 -26.24
CA TYR A 59 3.37 -15.28 -25.14
C TYR A 59 4.16 -14.24 -24.32
N PHE A 60 4.57 -13.11 -24.92
CA PHE A 60 5.36 -12.10 -24.22
C PHE A 60 4.52 -11.35 -23.19
N VAL A 61 3.23 -11.12 -23.43
CA VAL A 61 2.33 -10.59 -22.40
C VAL A 61 2.23 -11.55 -21.21
N LEU A 62 2.10 -12.85 -21.44
CA LEU A 62 2.03 -13.84 -20.35
C LEU A 62 3.31 -13.86 -19.52
N ILE A 63 4.47 -13.86 -20.17
CA ILE A 63 5.78 -13.77 -19.51
C ILE A 63 5.89 -12.45 -18.73
N GLY A 64 5.43 -11.34 -19.31
CA GLY A 64 5.39 -10.04 -18.64
C GLY A 64 4.54 -10.05 -17.37
N ILE A 65 3.36 -10.67 -17.41
CA ILE A 65 2.50 -10.83 -16.22
C ILE A 65 3.22 -11.67 -15.15
N LEU A 66 3.87 -12.77 -15.55
CA LEU A 66 4.60 -13.64 -14.62
C LEU A 66 5.75 -12.88 -13.94
N LEU A 67 6.49 -12.08 -14.69
CA LEU A 67 7.57 -11.23 -14.19
C LEU A 67 7.04 -10.15 -13.25
N ALA A 68 5.93 -9.49 -13.61
CA ALA A 68 5.30 -8.50 -12.76
C ALA A 68 4.85 -9.09 -11.43
N LEU A 69 4.18 -10.25 -11.44
CA LEU A 69 3.75 -10.93 -10.21
C LEU A 69 4.94 -11.31 -9.33
N THR A 70 6.02 -11.82 -9.93
CA THR A 70 7.24 -12.18 -9.20
C THR A 70 7.89 -10.95 -8.56
N LEU A 71 8.03 -9.86 -9.33
CA LEU A 71 8.65 -8.63 -8.85
C LEU A 71 7.79 -7.96 -7.76
N SER A 72 6.49 -7.84 -7.97
CA SER A 72 5.56 -7.29 -6.98
C SER A 72 5.56 -8.12 -5.70
N SER A 73 5.56 -9.45 -5.80
CA SER A 73 5.66 -10.35 -4.64
C SER A 73 6.96 -10.13 -3.86
N TYR A 74 8.09 -10.00 -4.55
CA TYR A 74 9.37 -9.71 -3.91
C TYR A 74 9.40 -8.35 -3.21
N MET A 75 8.85 -7.31 -3.84
CA MET A 75 8.75 -5.97 -3.26
C MET A 75 7.88 -5.97 -2.00
N ILE A 76 6.71 -6.62 -2.07
CA ILE A 76 5.80 -6.79 -0.93
C ILE A 76 6.51 -7.52 0.21
N TYR A 77 7.20 -8.63 -0.08
CA TYR A 77 7.94 -9.39 0.92
C TYR A 77 8.98 -8.53 1.64
N LYS A 78 9.74 -7.72 0.89
CA LYS A 78 10.72 -6.79 1.46
C LYS A 78 10.03 -5.76 2.36
N ARG A 79 8.90 -5.18 1.93
CA ARG A 79 8.15 -4.18 2.71
C ARG A 79 7.59 -4.78 3.99
N VAL A 80 6.98 -5.96 3.92
CA VAL A 80 6.46 -6.69 5.09
C VAL A 80 7.58 -7.01 6.08
N LYS A 81 8.75 -7.42 5.60
CA LYS A 81 9.92 -7.66 6.46
C LYS A 81 10.36 -6.38 7.18
N THR A 82 10.36 -5.25 6.50
CA THR A 82 10.65 -3.94 7.11
C THR A 82 9.62 -3.59 8.19
N VAL A 83 8.33 -3.71 7.88
CA VAL A 83 7.25 -3.42 8.85
C VAL A 83 7.33 -4.35 10.07
N LYS A 84 7.60 -5.65 9.87
CA LYS A 84 7.80 -6.62 10.95
C LYS A 84 8.96 -6.25 11.87
N HIS A 85 10.03 -5.66 11.34
CA HIS A 85 11.17 -5.21 12.14
C HIS A 85 10.89 -3.95 12.96
N ILE A 86 9.96 -3.11 12.51
CA ILE A 86 9.56 -1.87 13.21
C ILE A 86 8.61 -2.17 14.37
N LEU A 87 7.86 -3.27 14.30
CA LEU A 87 6.90 -3.72 15.32
C LEU A 87 7.51 -4.56 16.46
N LYS A 88 8.82 -4.86 16.41
CA LYS A 88 9.53 -5.65 17.42
C LYS A 88 10.38 -4.75 18.31
#